data_AF-A0A7S3ZI10-F1
#
_entry.id   AF-A0A7S3ZI10-F1
#
_cell.length_a   1.000
_cell.length_b   1.000
_cell.length_c   1.000
_cell.angle_alpha   90.00
_cell.angle_beta   90.00
_cell.angle_gamma   90.00
#
_symmetry.space_group_name_H-M   'P 1'
#
loop_
_entity.id
_entity.type
_entity.pdbx_description
1 polymer ?
#
loop_
_entity_poly.entity_id
_entity_poly.type
_entity_poly.pdbx_seq_one_letter_code
_entity_poly.pdbx_strand_id
1 'polypeptide(L)'
;AGGRRKISTKTLLRFGATVGGALEDLLYPMMLKGECLSMAICTELELARVMGFLKSDPNSVMIARVRRCLRKFDLPTEIPADLSHDDLFDSIVNQNHHSSDGVGGDGKGDAKDA
;
A
#
# COMPACT_ATOMS: atom_id res chain seq x y z
N ALA A 1 -5.38 -28.95 -14.09
CA ALA A 1 -4.26 -28.12 -14.59
C ALA A 1 -4.43 -26.70 -14.06
N GLY A 2 -3.52 -26.25 -13.17
CA GLY A 2 -3.68 -24.99 -12.43
C GLY A 2 -3.46 -23.77 -13.31
N GLY A 3 -4.52 -22.99 -13.55
CA GLY A 3 -4.44 -21.71 -14.25
C GLY A 3 -3.66 -20.69 -13.42
N ARG A 4 -2.42 -20.38 -13.83
CA ARG A 4 -1.67 -19.26 -13.25
C ARG A 4 -2.39 -17.96 -13.61
N ARG A 5 -3.13 -17.39 -12.65
CA ARG A 5 -3.60 -16.01 -12.74
C ARG A 5 -2.38 -15.11 -12.91
N LYS A 6 -2.23 -14.48 -14.07
CA LYS A 6 -1.16 -13.49 -14.30
C LYS A 6 -1.53 -12.25 -13.49
N ILE A 7 -0.73 -11.93 -12.47
CA ILE A 7 -0.82 -10.64 -11.78
C ILE A 7 -0.46 -9.55 -12.79
N SER A 8 -1.27 -8.51 -12.88
CA SER A 8 -0.99 -7.38 -13.78
C SER A 8 0.19 -6.57 -13.23
N THR A 9 1.03 -6.02 -14.12
CA THR A 9 2.11 -5.10 -13.72
C THR A 9 1.57 -3.91 -12.91
N LYS A 10 0.34 -3.47 -13.21
CA LYS A 10 -0.36 -2.43 -12.44
C LYS A 10 -0.56 -2.80 -10.96
N THR A 11 -0.72 -4.07 -10.65
CA THR A 11 -0.86 -4.55 -9.26
C THR A 11 0.48 -4.46 -8.53
N LEU A 12 1.60 -4.78 -9.20
CA LEU A 12 2.94 -4.66 -8.60
C LEU A 12 3.30 -3.21 -8.26
N LEU A 13 2.82 -2.25 -9.04
CA LEU A 13 3.01 -0.81 -8.79
C LEU A 13 2.25 -0.31 -7.55
N ARG A 14 1.37 -1.12 -6.97
CA ARG A 14 0.59 -0.79 -5.75
C ARG A 14 1.25 -1.32 -4.47
N PHE A 15 2.53 -1.69 -4.50
CA PHE A 15 3.24 -2.11 -3.29
C PHE A 15 3.19 -1.04 -2.21
N GLY A 16 2.86 -1.40 -0.97
CA GLY A 16 2.64 -0.46 0.12
C GLY A 16 1.27 0.21 0.14
N ALA A 17 0.42 0.03 -0.88
CA ALA A 17 -0.86 0.76 -0.95
C ALA A 17 -1.93 0.24 0.01
N THR A 18 -1.80 -0.99 0.53
CA THR A 18 -2.77 -1.55 1.47
C THR A 18 -2.63 -0.87 2.83
N VAL A 19 -1.44 -0.96 3.43
CA VAL A 19 -1.17 -0.28 4.69
C VAL A 19 -1.13 1.24 4.49
N GLY A 20 -0.64 1.72 3.34
CA GLY A 20 -0.51 3.14 3.04
C GLY A 20 -1.84 3.86 2.91
N GLY A 21 -2.85 3.22 2.32
CA GLY A 21 -4.21 3.75 2.30
C GLY A 21 -4.77 3.87 3.71
N ALA A 22 -4.57 2.85 4.55
CA ALA A 22 -5.10 2.88 5.92
C ALA A 22 -4.44 3.95 6.80
N LEU A 23 -3.13 4.15 6.64
CA LEU A 23 -2.43 5.27 7.26
C LEU A 23 -2.93 6.62 6.74
N GLU A 24 -3.21 6.75 5.44
CA GLU A 24 -3.80 7.95 4.84
C GLU A 24 -5.17 8.26 5.47
N ASP A 25 -6.07 7.27 5.57
CA ASP A 25 -7.39 7.46 6.16
C ASP A 25 -7.34 7.91 7.64
N LEU A 26 -6.39 7.38 8.42
CA LEU A 26 -6.27 7.65 9.84
C LEU A 26 -5.52 8.94 10.16
N LEU A 27 -4.57 9.34 9.31
CA LEU A 27 -3.62 10.43 9.60
C LEU A 27 -3.85 11.66 8.72
N TYR A 28 -4.76 11.61 7.75
CA TYR A 28 -5.15 12.79 6.99
C TYR A 28 -5.89 13.80 7.88
N PRO A 29 -5.60 15.11 7.78
CA PRO A 29 -4.69 15.79 6.85
C PRO A 29 -3.28 16.03 7.41
N MET A 30 -2.91 15.41 8.53
CA MET A 30 -1.65 15.68 9.23
C MET A 30 -0.42 15.14 8.48
N MET A 31 -0.58 14.06 7.71
CA MET A 31 0.48 13.52 6.87
C MET A 31 0.07 13.43 5.41
N LEU A 32 1.05 13.58 4.54
CA LEU A 32 0.88 13.46 3.10
C LEU A 32 0.83 11.99 2.68
N LYS A 33 0.12 11.71 1.58
CA LYS A 33 0.05 10.37 0.97
C LYS A 33 1.43 9.73 0.77
N GLY A 34 2.42 10.52 0.36
CA GLY A 34 3.79 10.05 0.15
C GLY A 34 4.49 9.59 1.44
N GLU A 35 4.19 10.24 2.57
CA GLU A 35 4.73 9.91 3.90
C GLU A 35 4.07 8.64 4.44
N CYS A 36 2.74 8.52 4.29
CA CYS A 36 2.02 7.28 4.62
C CYS A 36 2.57 6.08 3.82
N LEU A 37 2.80 6.29 2.51
CA LEU A 37 3.28 5.23 1.62
C LEU A 37 4.72 4.80 1.96
N SER A 38 5.62 5.72 2.36
CA SER A 38 7.00 5.37 2.69
C SER A 38 7.10 4.48 3.92
N MET A 39 6.26 4.71 4.92
CA MET A 39 6.16 3.84 6.10
C MET A 39 5.56 2.49 5.75
N ALA A 40 4.46 2.48 4.99
CA ALA A 40 3.77 1.27 4.57
C ALA A 40 4.66 0.31 3.76
N ILE A 41 5.49 0.83 2.86
CA ILE A 41 6.48 0.04 2.11
C ILE A 41 7.43 -0.70 3.06
N CYS A 42 7.88 -0.05 4.13
CA CYS A 42 8.78 -0.66 5.11
C CYS A 42 8.06 -1.77 5.89
N THR A 43 6.83 -1.52 6.32
CA THR A 43 5.98 -2.49 7.04
C THR A 43 5.65 -3.71 6.18
N GLU A 44 5.26 -3.52 4.91
CA GLU A 44 4.97 -4.62 3.99
C GLU A 44 6.23 -5.44 3.64
N LEU A 45 7.41 -4.83 3.57
CA LEU A 45 8.67 -5.56 3.43
C LEU A 45 8.99 -6.40 4.67
N GLU A 46 8.75 -5.88 5.86
CA GLU A 46 8.92 -6.64 7.10
C GLU A 46 7.95 -7.81 7.18
N LEU A 47 6.70 -7.60 6.77
CA LEU A 47 5.72 -8.68 6.64
C LEU A 47 6.20 -9.74 5.64
N ALA A 48 6.70 -9.34 4.46
CA ALA A 48 7.25 -10.26 3.47
C ALA A 48 8.45 -11.05 3.99
N ARG A 49 9.28 -10.47 4.87
CA ARG A 49 10.34 -11.18 5.58
C ARG A 49 9.78 -12.21 6.55
N VAL A 50 8.81 -11.83 7.39
CA VAL A 50 8.19 -12.75 8.37
C VAL A 50 7.48 -13.91 7.66
N MET A 51 6.87 -13.65 6.50
CA MET A 51 6.24 -14.67 5.66
C MET A 51 7.25 -15.57 4.89
N GLY A 52 8.55 -15.29 4.96
CA GLY A 52 9.59 -16.09 4.29
C GLY A 52 9.76 -15.86 2.79
N PHE A 53 9.15 -14.80 2.22
CA PHE A 53 9.32 -14.45 0.80
C PHE A 53 10.65 -13.76 0.51
N LEU A 54 11.16 -13.00 1.48
CA LEU A 54 12.51 -12.46 1.40
C LEU A 54 13.48 -13.50 1.94
N LYS A 55 14.63 -13.67 1.26
CA LYS A 55 15.69 -14.56 1.74
C LYS A 55 15.94 -14.25 3.21
N SER A 56 15.97 -15.31 4.03
CA SER A 56 16.25 -15.30 5.46
C SER A 56 17.72 -14.94 5.72
N ASP A 57 18.14 -13.79 5.21
CA ASP A 57 19.41 -13.17 5.57
C ASP A 57 19.26 -12.61 6.98
N PRO A 58 20.07 -13.07 7.96
CA PRO A 58 20.01 -12.57 9.32
C PRO A 58 20.20 -11.04 9.40
N ASN A 59 20.85 -10.42 8.41
CA ASN A 59 21.06 -8.97 8.38
C ASN A 59 19.92 -8.15 7.75
N SER A 60 18.87 -8.77 7.21
CA SER A 60 17.73 -8.05 6.59
C SER A 60 18.17 -6.93 5.63
N VAL A 61 19.23 -7.16 4.85
CA VAL A 61 19.95 -6.13 4.08
C VAL A 61 19.02 -5.36 3.14
N MET A 62 18.03 -6.02 2.56
CA MET A 62 17.06 -5.39 1.66
C MET A 62 16.22 -4.32 2.38
N ILE A 63 15.65 -4.64 3.54
CA ILE A 63 14.84 -3.71 4.33
C ILE A 63 15.71 -2.53 4.77
N ALA A 64 16.93 -2.80 5.24
CA ALA A 64 17.87 -1.76 5.65
C ALA A 64 18.22 -0.81 4.48
N ARG A 65 18.40 -1.33 3.27
CA ARG A 65 18.66 -0.54 2.06
C ARG A 65 17.46 0.35 1.71
N VAL A 66 16.25 -0.19 1.70
CA VAL A 66 15.03 0.58 1.40
C VAL A 66 14.83 1.70 2.42
N ARG A 67 14.90 1.37 3.72
CA ARG A 67 14.84 2.37 4.80
C ARG A 67 15.90 3.45 4.65
N ARG A 68 17.14 3.08 4.32
CA ARG A 68 18.21 4.06 4.08
C ARG A 68 17.93 4.95 2.87
N CYS A 69 17.35 4.42 1.80
CA CYS A 69 16.97 5.21 0.64
C CYS A 69 15.87 6.21 0.99
N LEU A 70 14.81 5.79 1.69
CA LEU A 70 13.70 6.66 2.09
C LEU A 70 14.17 7.80 3.01
N ARG A 71 14.98 7.46 4.02
CA ARG A 71 15.57 8.47 4.92
C ARG A 71 16.47 9.49 4.23
N LYS A 72 17.07 9.18 3.07
CA LYS A 72 17.84 10.17 2.31
C LYS A 72 16.96 11.26 1.68
N PHE A 73 15.67 11.00 1.56
CA PHE A 73 14.67 11.95 1.08
C PHE A 73 13.79 12.48 2.22
N ASP A 74 14.26 12.36 3.47
CA ASP A 74 13.54 12.80 4.68
C ASP A 74 12.13 12.21 4.83
N LEU A 75 11.90 11.02 4.25
CA LEU A 75 10.64 10.31 4.37
C LEU A 75 10.58 9.46 5.64
N PRO A 76 9.42 9.39 6.32
CA PRO A 76 9.25 8.56 7.50
C PRO A 76 9.29 7.07 7.13
N THR A 77 9.84 6.26 8.03
CA THR A 77 10.04 4.80 7.83
C THR A 77 9.42 3.93 8.92
N GLU A 78 8.73 4.52 9.88
CA GLU A 78 8.15 3.87 11.05
C GLU A 78 6.79 4.48 11.37
N ILE A 79 5.80 3.64 11.65
CA ILE A 79 4.44 4.06 12.00
C ILE A 79 4.46 4.75 13.38
N PRO A 80 3.72 5.86 13.57
CA PRO A 80 3.60 6.52 14.87
C PRO A 80 3.15 5.56 15.98
N ALA A 81 3.79 5.63 17.15
CA ALA A 81 3.56 4.70 18.25
C ALA A 81 2.21 4.90 18.96
N ASP A 82 1.58 6.05 18.76
CA ASP A 82 0.26 6.43 19.25
C ASP A 82 -0.88 5.89 18.39
N LEU A 83 -0.59 5.33 17.21
CA LEU A 83 -1.59 4.73 16.34
C LEU A 83 -1.96 3.32 16.82
N SER A 84 -3.26 3.09 17.05
CA SER A 84 -3.76 1.76 17.39
C SER A 84 -3.65 0.80 16.22
N HIS A 85 -3.16 -0.40 16.47
CA HIS A 85 -3.17 -1.48 15.47
C HIS A 85 -4.60 -1.87 15.08
N ASP A 86 -5.55 -1.81 16.02
CA ASP A 86 -6.95 -2.19 15.75
C ASP A 86 -7.59 -1.22 14.74
N ASP A 87 -7.39 0.09 14.93
CA ASP A 87 -7.89 1.12 13.99
C ASP A 87 -7.27 0.96 12.59
N LEU A 88 -5.99 0.60 12.53
CA LEU A 88 -5.29 0.32 11.28
C LEU A 88 -5.91 -0.89 10.57
N PHE A 89 -6.17 -1.98 11.29
CA PHE A 89 -6.79 -3.17 10.70
C PHE A 89 -8.23 -2.90 10.26
N ASP A 90 -9.02 -2.18 11.05
CA ASP A 90 -10.38 -1.79 10.70
C ASP A 90 -10.42 -0.94 9.43
N SER A 91 -9.49 0.02 9.29
CA SER A 91 -9.36 0.82 8.07
C SER A 91 -9.02 -0.05 6.85
N ILE A 92 -8.07 -0.98 6.96
CA ILE A 92 -7.72 -1.92 5.87
C ILE A 92 -8.94 -2.75 5.45
N VAL A 93 -9.74 -3.23 6.42
CA VAL A 93 -10.95 -4.02 6.13
C VAL A 93 -11.97 -3.16 5.37
N ASN A 94 -12.19 -1.91 5.80
CA ASN A 94 -13.14 -1.00 5.18
C ASN A 94 -12.74 -0.56 3.76
N GLN A 95 -11.44 -0.54 3.45
CA GLN A 95 -10.94 -0.24 2.09
C GLN A 95 -11.23 -1.34 1.08
N ASN A 96 -11.34 -2.60 1.51
CA ASN A 96 -11.69 -3.70 0.60
C ASN A 96 -13.10 -3.52 0.00
N HIS A 97 -14.01 -2.84 0.70
CA HIS A 97 -15.36 -2.56 0.20
C HIS A 97 -15.36 -1.53 -0.95
N HIS A 98 -14.42 -0.59 -0.96
CA HIS A 98 -14.30 0.43 -2.02
C HIS A 98 -13.67 -0.11 -3.32
N SER A 99 -13.14 -1.35 -3.30
CA SER A 99 -12.56 -2.00 -4.49
C SER A 99 -13.61 -2.56 -5.46
N SER A 100 -14.91 -2.46 -5.14
CA SER A 100 -16.01 -2.94 -6.00
C SER A 100 -16.68 -1.85 -6.86
N ASP A 101 -16.50 -0.56 -6.54
CA ASP A 101 -17.15 0.56 -7.24
C ASP A 101 -16.22 1.31 -8.21
N GLY A 102 -15.45 0.54 -8.98
CA GLY A 102 -14.45 1.05 -9.93
C GLY A 102 -14.68 0.68 -11.40
N VAL A 103 -15.84 0.14 -11.77
CA VAL A 103 -16.27 0.06 -13.18
C VAL A 103 -17.06 1.33 -13.48
N GLY A 104 -16.32 2.43 -13.69
CA GLY A 104 -16.87 3.64 -14.30
C GLY A 104 -17.32 3.30 -15.73
N GLY A 105 -18.63 3.38 -15.95
CA GLY A 105 -19.28 2.97 -17.18
C GLY A 105 -18.87 3.80 -18.40
N ASP A 106 -18.75 3.10 -19.53
CA ASP A 106 -18.85 3.67 -20.86
C ASP A 106 -20.27 4.24 -21.05
N GLY A 107 -20.45 5.50 -20.63
CA GLY A 107 -21.60 6.31 -21.01
C GLY A 107 -21.48 6.72 -22.47
N LYS A 108 -21.92 5.84 -23.38
CA LYS A 108 -22.22 6.20 -24.77
C LYS A 108 -23.42 7.14 -24.76
N GLY A 109 -23.16 8.44 -24.66
CA GLY A 109 -24.14 9.48 -24.93
C GLY A 109 -24.30 9.66 -26.43
N ASP A 110 -25.30 8.99 -27.01
CA ASP A 110 -25.90 9.42 -28.26
C ASP A 110 -26.50 10.82 -28.04
N ALA A 111 -25.90 11.84 -28.64
CA ALA A 111 -26.53 13.14 -28.86
C ALA A 111 -26.56 13.39 -30.36
N LYS A 112 -27.69 13.02 -30.96
CA LYS A 112 -28.26 13.75 -32.09
C LYS A 112 -28.41 15.21 -31.65
N ASP A 113 -28.06 16.16 -32.49
CA ASP A 113 -28.89 17.34 -32.80
C ASP A 113 -28.19 18.26 -33.83
N ALA A 114 -29.02 18.80 -34.73
CA ALA A 114 -28.81 19.81 -35.77
C ALA A 114 -28.21 19.36 -37.12
#